data_AF-A0A8J5MNX6-F1
#
_entry.id   AF-A0A8J5MNX6-F1
#
_cell.length_a   1.000
_cell.length_b   1.000
_cell.length_c   1.000
_cell.angle_alpha   90.00
_cell.angle_beta   90.00
_cell.angle_gamma   90.00
#
_symmetry.space_group_name_H-M   'P 1'
#
loop_
_entity.id
_entity.type
_entity.pdbx_description
1 polymer ?
#
loop_
_entity_poly.entity_id
_entity_poly.type
_entity_poly.pdbx_seq_one_letter_code
_entity_poly.pdbx_strand_id
1 'polypeptide(L)'
;MASTILQNEWILNFKLWPAEYSGNEDFRDSAVQALVQALEKTLMEAEVNPTLVEDEWAVLKSYIYKSKTSLVSRLSWQQINQSYGERCASFLHLVDLLLSIPASSADAERGFSQVKLIKTDWRSRLTDDHLTDLMVVQLQTECWQL
;
A
#
# COMPACT_ATOMS: atom_id res chain seq x y z
N MET A 1 0.09 13.57 1.93
CA MET A 1 0.21 12.13 2.22
C MET A 1 -0.68 11.30 1.30
N ALA A 2 -2.01 11.34 1.42
CA ALA A 2 -2.90 10.53 0.56
C ALA A 2 -2.70 10.76 -0.95
N SER A 3 -2.52 12.00 -1.40
CA SER A 3 -2.25 12.32 -2.82
C SER A 3 -0.92 11.73 -3.32
N THR A 4 0.12 11.75 -2.50
CA THR A 4 1.45 11.21 -2.83
C THR A 4 1.45 9.69 -2.89
N ILE A 5 0.65 9.03 -2.05
CA ILE A 5 0.53 7.56 -2.04
C ILE A 5 -0.22 7.08 -3.28
N LEU A 6 -1.36 7.70 -3.61
CA LEU A 6 -2.16 7.38 -4.80
C LEU A 6 -1.39 7.64 -6.11
N GLN A 7 -0.52 8.65 -6.14
CA GLN A 7 0.35 8.92 -7.29
C GLN A 7 1.46 7.86 -7.48
N ASN A 8 1.71 7.02 -6.47
CA ASN A 8 2.78 6.03 -6.48
C ASN A 8 2.31 4.57 -6.52
N GLU A 9 1.04 4.33 -6.87
CA GLU A 9 0.49 2.99 -7.12
C GLU A 9 1.29 2.19 -8.17
N TRP A 10 2.03 2.88 -9.04
CA TRP A 10 2.91 2.25 -10.03
C TRP A 10 4.02 1.40 -9.41
N ILE A 11 4.51 1.75 -8.21
CA ILE A 11 5.52 0.95 -7.50
C ILE A 11 4.91 -0.41 -7.17
N LEU A 12 3.67 -0.42 -6.68
CA LEU A 12 2.97 -1.62 -6.25
C LEU A 12 2.52 -2.50 -7.43
N ASN A 13 2.33 -1.91 -8.60
CA ASN A 13 1.79 -2.60 -9.76
C ASN A 13 2.87 -2.94 -10.80
N PHE A 14 3.35 -4.18 -10.77
CA PHE A 14 4.34 -4.70 -11.71
C PHE A 14 3.93 -4.63 -13.20
N LYS A 15 2.64 -4.45 -13.51
CA LYS A 15 2.20 -4.26 -14.91
C LYS A 15 2.60 -2.89 -15.46
N LEU A 16 2.82 -1.91 -14.59
CA LEU A 16 3.24 -0.56 -14.96
C LEU A 16 4.77 -0.43 -15.04
N TRP A 17 5.50 -1.49 -14.70
CA TRP A 17 6.96 -1.51 -14.77
C TRP A 17 7.41 -1.69 -16.23
N PRO A 18 8.51 -1.03 -16.65
CA PRO A 18 9.04 -1.17 -18.00
C PRO A 18 9.52 -2.61 -18.24
N ALA A 19 9.41 -3.08 -19.48
CA ALA A 19 9.81 -4.44 -19.86
C ALA A 19 11.34 -4.63 -19.82
N GLU A 20 12.10 -3.57 -20.01
CA GLU A 20 13.56 -3.57 -19.99
C GLU A 20 14.06 -2.50 -19.00
N TYR A 21 15.12 -2.83 -18.26
CA TYR A 21 15.78 -1.92 -17.34
C TYR A 21 17.27 -1.88 -17.66
N SER A 22 17.75 -0.74 -18.13
CA SER A 22 19.14 -0.55 -18.56
C SER A 22 20.07 -0.09 -17.43
N GLY A 23 19.59 -0.04 -16.18
CA GLY A 23 20.38 0.36 -15.00
C GLY A 23 20.68 1.85 -14.87
N ASN A 24 20.65 2.59 -15.99
CA ASN A 24 20.95 4.03 -16.06
C ASN A 24 19.71 4.92 -16.20
N GLU A 25 18.52 4.32 -16.34
CA GLU A 25 17.27 5.08 -16.36
C GLU A 25 16.83 5.34 -14.92
N ASP A 26 16.53 6.60 -14.61
CA ASP A 26 15.83 7.00 -13.39
C ASP A 26 14.52 6.21 -13.34
N PHE A 27 14.52 5.12 -12.57
CA PHE A 27 13.36 4.26 -12.37
C PHE A 27 12.41 4.93 -11.37
N ARG A 28 12.15 6.23 -11.59
CA ARG A 28 11.41 7.12 -10.68
C ARG A 28 11.92 6.96 -9.24
N ASP A 29 13.23 6.89 -9.07
CA ASP A 29 13.88 6.79 -7.77
C ASP A 29 13.55 8.02 -6.91
N SER A 30 13.34 9.17 -7.55
CA SER A 30 12.81 10.39 -6.92
C SER A 30 11.42 10.22 -6.30
N ALA A 31 10.59 9.32 -6.82
CA ALA A 31 9.25 9.06 -6.30
C ALA A 31 9.29 8.13 -5.08
N VAL A 32 10.21 7.15 -5.06
CA VAL A 32 10.53 6.34 -3.87
C VAL A 32 11.09 7.25 -2.78
N GLN A 33 12.03 8.14 -3.11
CA GLN A 33 12.57 9.12 -2.18
C GLN A 33 11.48 10.03 -1.60
N ALA A 34 10.55 10.50 -2.43
CA ALA A 34 9.41 11.30 -1.95
C ALA A 34 8.48 10.51 -1.01
N LEU A 35 8.29 9.21 -1.23
CA LEU A 35 7.54 8.34 -0.32
C LEU A 35 8.26 8.10 1.00
N VAL A 36 9.56 7.84 0.94
CA VAL A 36 10.40 7.68 2.13
C VAL A 36 10.37 8.95 2.98
N GLN A 37 10.48 10.13 2.36
CA GLN A 37 10.33 11.41 3.07
C GLN A 37 8.92 11.60 3.65
N ALA A 38 7.87 11.22 2.91
CA ALA A 38 6.49 11.36 3.40
C ALA A 38 6.17 10.40 4.57
N LEU A 39 6.83 9.24 4.62
CA LEU A 39 6.61 8.18 5.60
C LEU A 39 7.75 8.07 6.62
N GLU A 40 8.70 9.00 6.59
CA GLU A 40 9.92 8.97 7.38
C GLU A 40 9.61 8.82 8.88
N LYS A 41 8.62 9.58 9.36
CA LYS A 41 8.16 9.50 10.75
C LYS A 41 7.66 8.10 11.12
N THR A 42 6.85 7.49 10.25
CA THR A 42 6.29 6.15 10.44
C THR A 42 7.37 5.07 10.35
N LEU A 43 8.36 5.26 9.47
CA LEU A 43 9.51 4.36 9.32
C LEU A 43 10.42 4.40 10.55
N MET A 44 10.69 5.60 11.10
CA MET A 44 11.44 5.76 12.34
C MET A 44 10.71 5.13 13.53
N GLU A 45 9.39 5.28 13.62
CA GLU A 45 8.56 4.61 14.63
C GLU A 45 8.58 3.08 14.50
N ALA A 46 8.80 2.56 13.30
CA ALA A 46 8.91 1.13 13.01
C ALA A 46 10.36 0.59 13.06
N GLU A 47 11.34 1.38 13.53
CA GLU A 47 12.78 1.05 13.53
C GLU A 47 13.36 0.70 12.14
N VAL A 48 12.74 1.17 11.06
CA VAL A 48 13.20 0.95 9.68
C VAL A 48 14.09 2.11 9.25
N ASN A 49 15.30 1.80 8.78
CA ASN A 49 16.25 2.81 8.33
C ASN A 49 15.85 3.34 6.93
N PRO A 50 15.47 4.62 6.78
CA PRO A 50 15.02 5.17 5.50
C PRO A 50 16.13 5.20 4.44
N THR A 51 17.39 5.29 4.86
CA THR A 51 18.54 5.26 3.95
C THR A 51 18.75 3.89 3.29
N LEU A 52 18.44 2.80 4.00
CA LEU A 52 18.58 1.45 3.45
C LEU A 52 17.50 1.14 2.40
N VAL A 53 16.34 1.79 2.49
CA VAL A 53 15.21 1.56 1.57
C VAL A 53 15.58 1.90 0.12
N GLU A 54 16.33 2.99 -0.09
CA GLU A 54 16.76 3.41 -1.43
C GLU A 54 17.79 2.44 -2.01
N ASP A 55 18.74 1.97 -1.20
CA ASP A 55 19.75 0.99 -1.59
C ASP A 55 19.12 -0.38 -1.91
N GLU A 56 18.24 -0.86 -1.02
CA GLU A 56 17.50 -2.11 -1.19
C GLU A 56 16.62 -2.07 -2.45
N TRP A 57 16.00 -0.92 -2.75
CA TRP A 57 15.24 -0.72 -3.97
C TRP A 57 16.11 -0.85 -5.23
N ALA A 58 17.27 -0.20 -5.26
CA ALA A 58 18.22 -0.31 -6.37
C ALA A 58 18.67 -1.76 -6.59
N VAL A 59 18.96 -2.45 -5.50
CA VAL A 59 19.37 -3.86 -5.49
C VAL A 59 18.24 -4.76 -5.97
N LEU A 60 17.01 -4.57 -5.49
CA LEU A 60 15.82 -5.35 -5.86
C LEU A 60 15.54 -5.25 -7.36
N LYS A 61 15.56 -4.03 -7.93
CA LYS A 61 15.43 -3.81 -9.38
C LYS A 61 16.44 -4.65 -10.14
N SER A 62 17.71 -4.59 -9.74
CA SER A 62 18.78 -5.34 -10.40
C SER A 62 18.53 -6.86 -10.37
N TYR A 63 18.01 -7.40 -9.27
CA TYR A 63 17.70 -8.83 -9.15
C TYR A 63 16.51 -9.25 -10.01
N ILE A 64 15.42 -8.48 -9.98
CA ILE A 64 14.20 -8.74 -10.76
C ILE A 64 14.54 -8.74 -12.26
N TYR A 65 15.25 -7.72 -12.74
CA TYR A 65 15.57 -7.57 -14.16
C TYR A 65 16.69 -8.48 -14.64
N LYS A 66 17.62 -8.92 -13.77
CA LYS A 66 18.60 -9.97 -14.13
C LYS A 66 17.98 -11.35 -14.25
N SER A 67 16.95 -11.65 -13.46
CA SER A 67 16.37 -13.00 -13.37
C SER A 67 15.17 -13.20 -14.30
N LYS A 68 14.29 -12.20 -14.45
CA LYS A 68 12.94 -12.39 -14.98
C LYS A 68 12.43 -11.22 -15.86
N THR A 69 13.29 -10.65 -16.69
CA THR A 69 13.00 -9.50 -17.58
C THR A 69 11.66 -9.62 -18.34
N SER A 70 11.34 -10.81 -18.88
CA SER A 70 10.10 -11.04 -19.64
C SER A 70 8.86 -11.33 -18.80
N LEU A 71 9.00 -11.53 -17.48
CA LEU A 71 7.93 -11.94 -16.57
C LEU A 71 7.64 -10.92 -15.48
N VAL A 72 8.26 -9.73 -15.52
CA VAL A 72 8.07 -8.69 -14.48
C VAL A 72 6.59 -8.41 -14.24
N SER A 73 5.79 -8.26 -15.31
CA SER A 73 4.34 -8.01 -15.24
C SER A 73 3.50 -9.12 -14.60
N ARG A 74 4.08 -10.33 -14.41
CA ARG A 74 3.43 -11.48 -13.76
C ARG A 74 3.91 -11.72 -12.33
N LEU A 75 4.86 -10.92 -11.84
CA LEU A 75 5.34 -11.02 -10.47
C LEU A 75 4.28 -10.52 -9.50
N SER A 76 4.30 -11.10 -8.30
CA SER A 76 3.54 -10.60 -7.14
C SER A 76 4.49 -10.24 -6.01
N TRP A 77 4.08 -9.30 -5.17
CA TRP A 77 4.85 -8.94 -3.97
C TRP A 77 5.04 -10.13 -3.03
N GLN A 78 4.09 -11.07 -3.00
CA GLN A 78 4.24 -12.33 -2.26
C GLN A 78 5.44 -13.16 -2.75
N GLN A 79 5.65 -13.29 -4.06
CA GLN A 79 6.79 -14.03 -4.61
C GLN A 79 8.12 -13.32 -4.32
N ILE A 80 8.12 -11.99 -4.36
CA ILE A 80 9.29 -11.19 -4.05
C ILE A 80 9.63 -11.27 -2.57
N ASN A 81 8.64 -11.18 -1.69
CA ASN A 81 8.82 -11.32 -0.25
C ASN A 81 9.39 -12.71 0.11
N GLN A 82 8.88 -13.78 -0.51
CA GLN A 82 9.42 -15.13 -0.32
C GLN A 82 10.86 -15.30 -0.83
N SER A 83 11.24 -14.57 -1.88
CA SER A 83 12.56 -14.74 -2.53
C SER A 83 13.64 -13.80 -1.98
N TYR A 84 13.23 -12.62 -1.48
CA TYR A 84 14.13 -11.52 -1.13
C TYR A 84 13.80 -10.87 0.23
N GLY A 85 12.89 -11.45 1.01
CA GLY A 85 12.43 -10.97 2.32
C GLY A 85 13.55 -10.60 3.27
N GLU A 86 14.57 -11.46 3.39
CA GLU A 86 15.72 -11.20 4.28
C GLU A 86 16.72 -10.17 3.74
N ARG A 87 16.73 -9.94 2.42
CA ARG A 87 17.70 -9.02 1.77
C ARG A 87 17.17 -7.62 1.57
N CYS A 88 15.85 -7.46 1.47
CA CYS A 88 15.18 -6.20 1.17
C CYS A 88 14.06 -5.93 2.19
N ALA A 89 14.31 -6.22 3.47
CA ALA A 89 13.30 -6.15 4.51
C ALA A 89 12.76 -4.72 4.67
N SER A 90 13.62 -3.71 4.64
CA SER A 90 13.24 -2.31 4.86
C SER A 90 12.30 -1.81 3.76
N PHE A 91 12.62 -2.12 2.50
CA PHE A 91 11.79 -1.77 1.35
C PHE A 91 10.48 -2.58 1.33
N LEU A 92 10.50 -3.85 1.74
CA LEU A 92 9.28 -4.65 1.82
C LEU A 92 8.33 -4.17 2.92
N HIS A 93 8.84 -3.70 4.06
CA HIS A 93 8.01 -3.03 5.06
C HIS A 93 7.36 -1.76 4.53
N LEU A 94 8.07 -0.98 3.69
CA LEU A 94 7.47 0.17 3.01
C LEU A 94 6.33 -0.26 2.07
N VAL A 95 6.53 -1.33 1.31
CA VAL A 95 5.50 -1.90 0.42
C VAL A 95 4.30 -2.40 1.22
N ASP A 96 4.52 -3.12 2.31
CA ASP A 96 3.45 -3.61 3.19
C ASP A 96 2.68 -2.44 3.82
N LEU A 97 3.39 -1.39 4.25
CA LEU A 97 2.76 -0.16 4.73
C LEU A 97 1.90 0.48 3.63
N LEU A 98 2.42 0.62 2.41
CA LEU A 98 1.67 1.16 1.27
C LEU A 98 0.45 0.31 0.91
N LEU A 99 0.53 -1.03 1.02
CA LEU A 99 -0.58 -1.95 0.79
C LEU A 99 -1.60 -1.95 1.95
N SER A 100 -1.16 -1.63 3.17
CA SER A 100 -2.02 -1.51 4.36
C SER A 100 -2.83 -0.21 4.40
N ILE A 101 -2.41 0.80 3.63
CA ILE A 101 -3.17 2.03 3.48
C ILE A 101 -4.36 1.72 2.56
N PRO A 102 -5.62 1.82 3.04
CA PRO A 102 -6.78 1.49 2.23
C PRO A 102 -6.76 2.33 0.95
N ALA A 103 -6.74 1.64 -0.19
CA ALA A 103 -6.43 2.23 -1.50
C ALA A 103 -7.47 3.25 -2.00
N SER A 104 -8.54 3.52 -1.28
CA SER A 104 -9.55 4.45 -1.77
C SER A 104 -10.48 4.98 -0.68
N SER A 105 -10.89 6.23 -0.86
CA SER A 105 -12.12 6.77 -0.28
C SER A 105 -13.35 5.91 -0.55
N ALA A 106 -13.31 4.93 -1.45
CA ALA A 106 -14.41 4.01 -1.75
C ALA A 106 -14.81 3.11 -0.57
N ASP A 107 -13.88 2.61 0.24
CA ASP A 107 -14.24 1.82 1.44
C ASP A 107 -14.80 2.72 2.55
N ALA A 108 -14.28 3.94 2.65
CA ALA A 108 -14.89 4.98 3.47
C ALA A 108 -16.28 5.37 2.95
N GLU A 109 -16.48 5.50 1.63
CA GLU A 109 -17.76 5.82 0.99
C GLU A 109 -18.77 4.68 1.10
N ARG A 110 -18.32 3.42 1.10
CA ARG A 110 -19.16 2.24 1.43
C ARG A 110 -19.57 2.30 2.90
N GLY A 111 -18.63 2.57 3.81
CA GLY A 111 -18.92 2.82 5.22
C GLY A 111 -19.92 3.98 5.43
N PHE A 112 -19.72 5.11 4.75
CA PHE A 112 -20.62 6.26 4.79
C PHE A 112 -21.98 5.99 4.13
N SER A 113 -22.02 5.17 3.07
CA SER A 113 -23.26 4.73 2.44
C SER A 113 -24.05 3.81 3.34
N GLN A 114 -23.39 2.92 4.10
CA GLN A 114 -24.02 2.11 5.14
C GLN A 114 -24.52 2.96 6.30
N VAL A 115 -23.75 3.95 6.75
CA VAL A 115 -24.21 4.95 7.73
C VAL A 115 -25.44 5.71 7.21
N LYS A 116 -25.45 6.07 5.93
CA LYS A 116 -26.59 6.73 5.29
C LYS A 116 -27.81 5.81 5.23
N LEU A 117 -27.63 4.52 4.96
CA LEU A 117 -28.71 3.53 5.01
C LEU A 117 -29.23 3.36 6.44
N ILE A 118 -28.37 3.16 7.44
CA ILE A 118 -28.77 3.08 8.86
C ILE A 118 -29.55 4.32 9.30
N LYS A 119 -29.08 5.52 8.89
CA LYS A 119 -29.71 6.79 9.22
C LYS A 119 -31.02 7.06 8.46
N THR A 120 -31.21 6.45 7.28
CA THR A 120 -32.37 6.70 6.39
C THR A 120 -33.42 5.59 6.46
N ASP A 121 -33.03 4.36 6.76
CA ASP A 121 -33.88 3.17 6.79
C ASP A 121 -34.79 3.17 8.02
N TRP A 122 -34.35 3.77 9.13
CA TRP A 122 -35.14 3.80 10.36
C TRP A 122 -35.62 5.21 10.68
N ARG A 123 -36.94 5.37 10.80
CA ARG A 123 -37.61 6.50 11.50
C ARG A 123 -37.23 6.58 13.00
N SER A 124 -35.99 6.27 13.37
CA SER A 124 -35.55 6.14 14.75
C SER A 124 -34.73 7.34 15.17
N ARG A 125 -35.06 7.85 16.36
CA ARG A 125 -34.26 8.81 17.13
C ARG A 125 -33.04 8.08 17.72
N LEU A 126 -32.17 7.56 16.86
CA LEU A 126 -30.93 6.92 17.31
C LEU A 126 -29.99 8.04 17.80
N THR A 127 -29.52 7.94 19.04
CA THR A 127 -28.45 8.82 19.53
C THR A 127 -27.13 8.45 18.86
N ASP A 128 -26.24 9.43 18.71
CA ASP A 128 -24.98 9.26 17.97
C ASP A 128 -24.13 8.08 18.51
N ASP A 129 -24.16 7.83 19.82
CA ASP A 129 -23.44 6.71 20.45
C ASP A 129 -23.88 5.33 19.90
N HIS A 130 -25.18 5.12 19.72
CA HIS A 130 -25.73 3.85 19.24
C HIS A 130 -25.49 3.66 17.73
N LEU A 131 -25.34 4.76 16.99
CA LEU A 131 -24.99 4.74 15.58
C LEU A 131 -23.53 4.30 15.39
N THR A 132 -22.62 4.77 16.24
CA THR A 132 -21.22 4.35 16.24
C THR A 132 -21.09 2.86 16.56
N ASP A 133 -21.79 2.38 17.60
CA ASP A 133 -21.76 0.95 17.97
C ASP A 133 -22.28 0.05 16.83
N LEU A 134 -23.39 0.44 16.19
CA LEU A 134 -23.94 -0.32 15.07
C LEU A 134 -23.00 -0.33 13.86
N MET A 135 -22.34 0.80 13.58
CA MET A 135 -21.37 0.93 12.50
C MET A 135 -20.15 0.02 12.72
N VAL A 136 -19.64 -0.07 13.95
CA VAL A 136 -18.54 -0.98 14.31
C VAL A 136 -18.94 -2.43 14.06
N VAL A 137 -20.13 -2.85 14.50
CA VAL A 137 -20.61 -4.22 14.29
C VAL A 137 -20.73 -4.57 12.80
N GLN A 138 -21.28 -3.66 11.99
CA GLN A 138 -21.44 -3.88 10.55
C GLN A 138 -20.09 -3.97 9.83
N LEU A 139 -19.16 -3.06 10.12
CA LEU A 139 -17.83 -3.07 9.52
C LEU A 139 -17.02 -4.32 9.93
N GLN A 140 -17.14 -4.77 11.18
CA GLN A 140 -16.52 -6.01 11.63
C GLN A 140 -17.11 -7.21 10.90
N THR A 141 -18.44 -7.27 10.72
CA THR A 141 -19.11 -8.40 10.06
C THR A 141 -18.69 -8.54 8.60
N GLU A 142 -18.51 -7.44 7.88
CA GLU A 142 -18.02 -7.43 6.49
C GLU A 142 -16.55 -7.86 6.39
N CYS A 143 -15.72 -7.51 7.39
CA CYS A 143 -14.30 -7.83 7.42
C CYS A 143 -14.02 -9.34 7.60
N TRP A 144 -14.94 -10.09 8.19
CA TRP A 144 -14.84 -11.55 8.38
C TRP A 144 -15.45 -12.38 7.22
N GLN A 145 -15.96 -11.74 6.16
CA GLN A 145 -16.58 -12.43 5.02
C GLN A 145 -15.71 -12.47 3.75
N LEU A 146 -14.47 -11.97 3.81
CA LEU A 146 -13.43 -12.15 2.79
C LEU A 146 -12.45 -13.26 3.19
#